data_AF-A0A849P487-F1
#
_entry.id   AF-A0A849P487-F1
#
_cell.length_a   1.000
_cell.length_b   1.000
_cell.length_c   1.000
_cell.angle_alpha   90.00
_cell.angle_beta   90.00
_cell.angle_gamma   90.00
#
_symmetry.space_group_name_H-M   'P 1'
#
loop_
_entity.id
_entity.type
_entity.pdbx_description
1 polymer ?
#
loop_
_entity_poly.entity_id
_entity_poly.type
_entity_poly.pdbx_seq_one_letter_code
_entity_poly.pdbx_strand_id
1 'polypeptide(L)'
;MSEVQDFIRQTVTDHPVVLFMKGSAQFPQCGFSGRAVQILRELGVKKLVTVNVLEDQEVREGIKQFSNWPTIPQLYVKGEFIGGADIMTEMAGNGELKTVLEEAGAFND
;
A
#
# COMPACT_ATOMS: atom_id res chain seq x y z
N MET A 1 2.45 -18.82 12.86
CA MET A 1 2.18 -17.48 12.30
C MET A 1 0.83 -17.06 12.87
N SER A 2 0.61 -15.81 13.27
CA SER A 2 -0.70 -15.40 13.82
C SER A 2 -1.71 -15.19 12.70
N GLU A 3 -3.01 -15.26 12.99
CA GLU A 3 -4.09 -15.04 12.01
C GLU A 3 -3.93 -13.71 11.26
N VAL A 4 -3.52 -12.65 11.96
CA VAL A 4 -3.23 -11.33 11.38
C VAL A 4 -2.05 -11.36 10.42
N GLN A 5 -0.97 -12.08 10.74
CA GLN A 5 0.19 -12.20 9.86
C GLN A 5 -0.16 -13.00 8.60
N ASP A 6 -1.02 -14.01 8.73
CA ASP A 6 -1.52 -14.78 7.58
C ASP A 6 -2.44 -13.92 6.71
N PHE A 7 -3.35 -13.13 7.31
CA PHE A 7 -4.18 -12.15 6.60
C PHE A 7 -3.34 -11.14 5.81
N ILE A 8 -2.33 -10.54 6.44
CA ILE A 8 -1.45 -9.57 5.79
C ILE A 8 -0.73 -10.23 4.61
N ARG A 9 -0.12 -11.39 4.84
CA ARG A 9 0.61 -12.14 3.82
C ARG A 9 -0.28 -12.45 2.62
N GLN A 10 -1.45 -13.05 2.86
CA GLN A 10 -2.41 -13.38 1.81
C GLN A 10 -2.85 -12.14 1.05
N THR A 11 -3.20 -11.07 1.76
CA THR A 11 -3.67 -9.83 1.14
C THR A 11 -2.64 -9.28 0.15
N VAL A 12 -1.36 -9.21 0.55
CA VAL A 12 -0.30 -8.65 -0.31
C VAL A 12 0.13 -9.58 -1.44
N THR A 13 -0.06 -10.91 -1.30
CA THR A 13 0.28 -11.87 -2.36
C THR A 13 -0.83 -12.04 -3.38
N ASP A 14 -2.09 -11.96 -2.95
CA ASP A 14 -3.25 -12.23 -3.81
C ASP A 14 -3.60 -11.05 -4.72
N HIS A 15 -3.13 -9.85 -4.37
CA HIS A 15 -3.41 -8.62 -5.11
C HIS A 15 -2.12 -7.97 -5.60
N PRO A 16 -2.10 -7.46 -6.85
CA PRO A 16 -0.89 -6.88 -7.43
C PRO A 16 -0.47 -5.59 -6.75
N VAL A 17 -1.42 -4.80 -6.21
CA VAL A 17 -1.14 -3.55 -5.50
C VAL A 17 -2.02 -3.44 -4.26
N VAL A 18 -1.39 -3.32 -3.10
CA VAL A 18 -2.06 -3.18 -1.80
C VAL A 18 -1.53 -1.97 -1.05
N LEU A 19 -2.43 -1.14 -0.52
CA LEU A 19 -2.08 -0.01 0.32
C LEU A 19 -2.71 -0.15 1.70
N PHE A 20 -1.88 -0.38 2.72
CA PHE A 20 -2.31 -0.23 4.11
C PHE A 20 -2.30 1.26 4.46
N MET A 21 -3.44 1.82 4.85
CA MET A 21 -3.62 3.25 5.02
C MET A 21 -4.56 3.60 6.18
N LYS A 22 -4.56 4.87 6.59
CA LYS A 22 -5.50 5.41 7.57
C LYS A 22 -6.71 6.00 6.86
N GLY A 23 -7.89 5.40 7.06
CA GLY A 23 -9.10 5.69 6.30
C GLY A 23 -9.19 4.82 5.03
N SER A 24 -9.95 5.29 4.05
CA SER A 24 -10.14 4.61 2.76
C SER A 24 -9.64 5.45 1.60
N ALA A 25 -9.52 4.86 0.41
CA ALA A 25 -9.17 5.63 -0.79
C ALA A 25 -10.13 6.81 -1.05
N GLN A 26 -11.41 6.64 -0.75
CA GLN A 26 -12.42 7.69 -0.92
C GLN A 26 -12.35 8.74 0.20
N PHE A 27 -12.07 8.29 1.43
CA PHE A 27 -12.04 9.14 2.62
C PHE A 27 -10.75 8.90 3.43
N PRO A 28 -9.60 9.42 2.98
CA PRO A 28 -8.35 9.30 3.72
C PRO A 28 -8.41 10.13 5.01
N GLN A 29 -7.95 9.55 6.12
CA GLN A 29 -7.98 10.19 7.45
C GLN A 29 -6.59 10.63 7.95
N CYS A 30 -5.60 10.62 7.06
CA CYS A 30 -4.24 11.09 7.34
C CYS A 30 -3.63 11.67 6.07
N GLY A 31 -2.94 12.82 6.16
CA GLY A 31 -2.32 13.48 5.02
C GLY A 31 -1.37 12.58 4.22
N PHE A 32 -0.55 11.76 4.89
CA PHE A 32 0.33 10.80 4.23
C PHE A 32 -0.44 9.72 3.48
N SER A 33 -1.53 9.20 4.06
CA SER A 33 -2.42 8.24 3.39
C SER A 33 -3.12 8.86 2.19
N GLY A 34 -3.58 10.11 2.30
CA GLY A 34 -4.13 10.86 1.17
C GLY A 34 -3.10 11.06 0.05
N ARG A 35 -1.86 11.40 0.39
CA ARG A 35 -0.76 11.55 -0.56
C ARG A 35 -0.47 10.25 -1.31
N ALA A 36 -0.38 9.13 -0.60
CA ALA A 36 -0.17 7.82 -1.23
C ALA A 36 -1.29 7.45 -2.22
N VAL A 37 -2.55 7.66 -1.84
CA VAL A 37 -3.70 7.41 -2.74
C VAL A 37 -3.64 8.35 -3.95
N GLN A 38 -3.31 9.62 -3.76
CA GLN A 38 -3.19 10.58 -4.85
C GLN A 38 -2.13 10.15 -5.87
N ILE A 39 -0.94 9.74 -5.42
CA ILE A 39 0.13 9.25 -6.31
C ILE A 39 -0.36 8.08 -7.16
N LEU A 40 -0.98 7.06 -6.54
CA LEU A 40 -1.45 5.88 -7.26
C LEU A 40 -2.56 6.22 -8.27
N ARG A 41 -3.43 7.19 -7.94
CA ARG A 41 -4.46 7.70 -8.86
C ARG A 41 -3.85 8.46 -10.03
N GLU A 42 -2.89 9.35 -9.77
CA GLU A 42 -2.19 10.13 -10.80
C GLU A 42 -1.42 9.23 -11.78
N LEU A 43 -0.86 8.12 -11.28
CA LEU A 43 -0.22 7.10 -12.10
C LEU A 43 -1.22 6.23 -12.88
N GLY A 44 -2.51 6.28 -12.54
CA GLY A 44 -3.57 5.55 -13.23
C GLY A 44 -3.79 4.11 -12.76
N VAL A 45 -3.35 3.76 -11.55
CA VAL A 45 -3.50 2.40 -11.00
C VAL A 45 -4.99 2.01 -10.94
N LYS A 46 -5.31 0.84 -11.49
CA LYS A 46 -6.68 0.30 -11.51
C LYS A 46 -6.88 -0.85 -10.52
N LYS A 47 -5.87 -1.70 -10.33
CA LYS A 47 -5.92 -2.88 -9.44
C LYS A 47 -5.41 -2.58 -8.03
N LEU A 48 -5.99 -1.56 -7.39
CA LEU A 48 -5.64 -1.14 -6.03
C LEU A 48 -6.59 -1.73 -5.00
N VAL A 49 -6.05 -2.46 -4.03
CA VAL A 49 -6.73 -2.80 -2.77
C VAL A 49 -6.23 -1.90 -1.65
N THR A 50 -7.14 -1.36 -0.84
CA THR A 50 -6.78 -0.59 0.36
C THR A 50 -7.26 -1.28 1.61
N VAL A 51 -6.41 -1.31 2.65
CA VAL A 51 -6.75 -1.83 3.98
C VAL A 51 -6.73 -0.66 4.97
N ASN A 52 -7.88 -0.41 5.63
CA ASN A 52 -8.00 0.65 6.63
C ASN A 52 -7.51 0.16 8.00
N VAL A 53 -6.30 0.56 8.39
CA VAL A 53 -5.70 0.13 9.67
C VAL A 53 -6.29 0.84 10.89
N LEU A 54 -7.23 1.77 10.72
CA LEU A 54 -7.93 2.40 11.83
C LEU A 54 -9.10 1.55 12.35
N GLU A 55 -9.59 0.63 11.53
CA GLU A 55 -10.69 -0.28 11.91
C GLU A 55 -10.19 -1.49 12.70
N ASP A 56 -8.91 -1.83 12.57
CA ASP A 56 -8.29 -2.97 13.24
C ASP A 56 -6.88 -2.63 13.75
N GLN A 57 -6.76 -2.57 15.08
CA GLN A 57 -5.52 -2.24 15.76
C GLN A 57 -4.49 -3.38 15.70
N GLU A 58 -4.92 -4.65 15.57
CA GLU A 58 -4.00 -5.77 15.41
C GLU A 58 -3.39 -5.77 14.01
N VAL A 59 -4.18 -5.51 12.97
CA VAL A 59 -3.67 -5.32 11.59
C VAL A 59 -2.70 -4.14 11.55
N ARG A 60 -3.01 -3.04 12.24
CA ARG A 60 -2.14 -1.86 12.31
C ARG A 60 -0.77 -2.16 12.90
N GLU A 61 -0.68 -2.93 13.98
CA GLU A 61 0.61 -3.30 14.56
C GLU A 61 1.27 -4.45 13.78
N GLY A 62 0.46 -5.39 13.29
CA GLY A 62 0.90 -6.53 12.49
C GLY A 62 1.61 -6.11 11.22
N ILE A 63 1.08 -5.13 10.48
CA ILE A 63 1.69 -4.67 9.23
C ILE A 63 3.05 -4.00 9.47
N LYS A 64 3.22 -3.27 10.57
CA LYS A 64 4.51 -2.67 10.93
C LYS A 64 5.57 -3.72 11.25
N GLN A 65 5.16 -4.79 11.93
CA GLN A 65 6.05 -5.91 12.24
C GLN A 65 6.39 -6.69 10.97
N PHE A 66 5.41 -6.90 10.08
CA PHE A 66 5.58 -7.66 8.84
C PHE A 66 6.56 -6.98 7.87
N SER A 67 6.48 -5.65 7.68
CA SER A 67 7.45 -4.88 6.89
C SER A 67 8.75 -4.55 7.62
N ASN A 68 8.80 -4.75 8.94
CA ASN A 68 9.80 -4.12 9.80
C ASN A 68 9.86 -2.58 9.58
N TRP A 69 8.69 -1.94 9.43
CA TRP A 69 8.56 -0.51 9.14
C TRP A 69 7.55 0.17 10.08
N PRO A 70 7.90 1.29 10.75
CA PRO A 70 7.10 1.80 11.86
C PRO A 70 5.90 2.67 11.45
N THR A 71 5.81 3.12 10.20
CA THR A 71 4.83 4.13 9.77
C THR A 71 3.77 3.60 8.80
N ILE A 72 2.68 4.38 8.66
CA ILE A 72 1.56 4.17 7.74
C ILE A 72 1.37 5.48 6.96
N PRO A 73 1.13 5.44 5.64
CA PRO A 73 0.78 4.28 4.80
C PRO A 73 1.96 3.36 4.46
N GLN A 74 1.65 2.14 4.02
CA GLN A 74 2.61 1.17 3.46
C GLN A 74 2.06 0.60 2.14
N LEU A 75 2.83 0.78 1.07
CA LEU A 75 2.55 0.23 -0.25
C LEU A 75 3.24 -1.11 -0.44
N TYR A 76 2.49 -2.07 -0.96
CA TYR A 76 2.98 -3.35 -1.44
C TYR A 76 2.65 -3.53 -2.91
N VAL A 77 3.60 -4.09 -3.65
CA VAL A 77 3.41 -4.46 -5.05
C VAL A 77 3.90 -5.89 -5.25
N LYS A 78 3.01 -6.78 -5.73
CA LYS A 78 3.27 -8.23 -5.88
C LYS A 78 3.87 -8.89 -4.63
N GLY A 79 3.32 -8.57 -3.46
CA GLY A 79 3.79 -9.11 -2.18
C GLY A 79 5.02 -8.43 -1.58
N GLU A 80 5.73 -7.58 -2.36
CA GLU A 80 6.94 -6.91 -1.92
C GLU A 80 6.63 -5.54 -1.31
N PHE A 81 7.29 -5.21 -0.20
CA PHE A 81 7.17 -3.91 0.45
C PHE A 81 7.93 -2.85 -0.34
N ILE A 82 7.22 -1.81 -0.79
CA ILE A 82 7.79 -0.70 -1.57
C ILE A 82 8.20 0.46 -0.66
N GLY A 83 7.33 0.86 0.26
CA GLY A 83 7.62 1.98 1.16
C GLY A 83 6.40 2.75 1.65
N GLY A 84 6.67 3.82 2.40
CA GLY A 84 5.68 4.80 2.82
C GLY A 84 5.49 5.94 1.82
N ALA A 85 4.69 6.95 2.20
CA ALA A 85 4.30 8.05 1.30
C ALA A 85 5.48 8.89 0.75
N ASP A 86 6.55 9.07 1.52
CA ASP A 86 7.73 9.83 1.09
C ASP A 86 8.53 9.06 0.02
N ILE A 87 8.76 7.76 0.25
CA ILE A 87 9.41 6.86 -0.72
C ILE A 87 8.57 6.78 -2.00
N MET A 88 7.24 6.63 -1.87
CA MET A 88 6.34 6.67 -3.03
C MET A 88 6.44 7.98 -3.80
N THR A 89 6.62 9.12 -3.12
CA THR A 89 6.77 10.42 -3.77
C THR A 89 8.08 10.50 -4.55
N GLU A 90 9.18 10.02 -3.98
CA GLU A 90 10.49 9.98 -4.63
C GLU A 90 10.47 9.05 -5.86
N MET A 91 10.00 7.81 -5.69
CA MET A 91 9.90 6.83 -6.77
C MET A 91 8.90 7.24 -7.86
N ALA A 92 7.85 8.00 -7.52
CA ALA A 92 6.97 8.58 -8.53
C ALA A 92 7.68 9.69 -9.32
N GLY A 93 8.47 10.53 -8.64
CA GLY A 93 9.20 11.65 -9.25
C GLY A 93 10.32 11.20 -10.19
N ASN A 94 10.95 10.06 -9.92
CA ASN A 94 12.00 9.49 -10.77
C ASN A 94 11.47 8.46 -11.81
N GLY A 95 10.18 8.10 -11.76
CA GLY A 95 9.52 7.16 -12.67
C GLY A 95 9.60 5.69 -12.28
N GLU A 96 10.40 5.33 -11.26
CA GLU A 96 10.60 3.95 -10.80
C GLU A 96 9.30 3.31 -10.31
N LEU A 97 8.45 4.07 -9.61
CA LEU A 97 7.17 3.56 -9.11
C LEU A 97 6.27 3.14 -10.27
N LYS A 98 6.27 3.89 -11.37
CA LYS A 98 5.48 3.56 -12.56
C LYS A 98 5.95 2.25 -13.16
N THR A 99 7.26 2.06 -13.32
CA THR A 99 7.85 0.82 -13.84
C THR A 99 7.46 -0.38 -13.00
N VAL A 100 7.61 -0.30 -11.67
CA VAL A 100 7.24 -1.39 -10.75
C VAL A 100 5.75 -1.73 -10.84
N LEU A 101 4.88 -0.72 -10.95
CA LEU A 101 3.43 -0.92 -11.13
C LEU A 101 3.08 -1.51 -12.51
N GLU A 102 3.80 -1.14 -13.57
CA GLU A 102 3.59 -1.67 -14.93
C GLU A 102 3.94 -3.17 -14.97
N GLU A 103 5.10 -3.53 -14.44
CA GLU A 103 5.54 -4.92 -14.30
C GLU A 103 4.59 -5.73 -13.41
N ALA A 104 3.92 -5.08 -12.46
CA ALA A 104 2.90 -5.69 -11.62
C ALA A 104 1.54 -5.90 -12.32
N GLY A 105 1.34 -5.33 -13.51
CA GLY A 105 0.05 -5.36 -14.21
C GLY A 105 -1.01 -4.47 -13.56
N ALA A 106 -0.59 -3.43 -12.83
CA ALA A 106 -1.47 -2.59 -12.02
C ALA A 106 -2.49 -1.75 -12.83
N PHE A 107 -2.21 -1.52 -14.12
CA PHE A 107 -2.97 -0.63 -15.01
C PHE A 107 -3.99 -1.34 -15.89
N ASN A 108 -3.94 -2.67 -15.95
CA ASN A 108 -4.80 -3.49 -16.80
C ASN A 108 -6.06 -3.90 -16.03
N ASP A 109 -7.20 -3.95 -16.73
CA ASP A 109 -8.46 -4.46 -16.16
C ASP A 109 -8.39 -5.98 -15.91
#